data_AF-A0A4C1SRM7-F1
#
_entry.id   AF-A0A4C1SRM7-F1
#
_cell.length_a   1.000
_cell.length_b   1.000
_cell.length_c   1.000
_cell.angle_alpha   90.00
_cell.angle_beta   90.00
_cell.angle_gamma   90.00
#
_symmetry.space_group_name_H-M   'P 1'
#
loop_
_entity.id
_entity.type
_entity.pdbx_description
1 polymer ?
#
loop_
_entity_poly.entity_id
_entity_poly.type
_entity_poly.pdbx_seq_one_letter_code
_entity_poly.pdbx_strand_id
1 'polypeptide(L)'
;MRHEADQHQITDKLELNQCDHRAMIYYDHIKGLKWQQFLIDWLSLIEDEEARTGRPPTAVTRRNQAVEELIQENRRITYVELEPELCIGSPGMQTIIQDHLSLRNRWSKWVPHELTDEQKDRRVD
;
A
#
# COMPACT_ATOMS: atom_id res chain seq x y z
N MET A 1 -37.95 -26.80 -3.88
CA MET A 1 -38.36 -25.46 -3.40
C MET A 1 -37.34 -24.88 -2.39
N ARG A 2 -36.03 -24.83 -2.72
CA ARG A 2 -35.00 -24.04 -1.99
C ARG A 2 -33.57 -24.16 -2.58
N HIS A 3 -33.41 -24.45 -3.88
CA HIS A 3 -32.08 -24.57 -4.49
C HIS A 3 -31.88 -23.85 -5.84
N GLU A 4 -32.91 -23.16 -6.36
CA GLU A 4 -32.81 -22.40 -7.63
C GLU A 4 -32.80 -20.88 -7.44
N ALA A 5 -33.13 -20.39 -6.23
CA ALA A 5 -33.22 -18.94 -5.96
C ALA A 5 -31.84 -18.26 -5.80
N ASP A 6 -30.82 -19.00 -5.36
CA ASP A 6 -29.50 -18.42 -5.08
C ASP A 6 -28.59 -18.35 -6.33
N GLN A 7 -28.84 -19.20 -7.35
CA GLN A 7 -28.07 -19.12 -8.60
C GLN A 7 -28.48 -17.91 -9.46
N HIS A 8 -29.77 -17.54 -9.46
CA HIS A 8 -30.25 -16.33 -10.13
C HIS A 8 -29.66 -15.05 -9.53
N GLN A 9 -29.42 -15.02 -8.22
CA GLN A 9 -28.90 -13.83 -7.55
C GLN A 9 -27.39 -13.62 -7.78
N ILE A 10 -26.66 -14.66 -8.19
CA ILE A 10 -25.24 -14.60 -8.53
C ILE A 10 -25.06 -14.20 -10.01
N THR A 11 -25.93 -14.68 -10.91
CA THR A 11 -25.91 -14.28 -12.33
C THR A 11 -26.35 -12.83 -12.53
N ASP A 12 -27.35 -12.36 -11.78
CA ASP A 12 -27.83 -10.96 -11.87
C ASP A 12 -26.79 -9.94 -11.36
N LYS A 13 -25.91 -10.35 -10.42
CA LYS A 13 -24.83 -9.47 -9.92
C LYS A 13 -23.60 -9.45 -10.82
N LEU A 14 -23.45 -10.42 -11.73
CA LEU A 14 -22.33 -10.46 -12.68
C LEU A 14 -22.69 -9.82 -14.03
N GLU A 15 -23.96 -9.75 -14.41
CA GLU A 15 -24.41 -9.01 -15.61
C GLU A 15 -24.38 -7.47 -15.44
N LEU A 16 -24.34 -6.98 -14.20
CA LEU A 16 -24.27 -5.55 -13.89
C LEU A 16 -22.87 -4.92 -14.04
N ASN A 17 -21.84 -5.66 -14.42
CA ASN A 17 -20.45 -5.13 -14.42
C ASN A 17 -19.72 -5.08 -15.76
N GLN A 18 -20.37 -5.34 -16.91
CA GLN A 18 -19.71 -5.19 -18.22
C GLN A 18 -20.53 -4.55 -19.35
N CYS A 19 -21.83 -4.28 -19.15
CA CYS A 19 -22.68 -3.70 -20.22
C CYS A 19 -22.85 -2.17 -20.20
N ASP A 20 -22.48 -1.46 -19.12
CA ASP A 20 -22.79 -0.02 -19.01
C ASP A 20 -21.83 0.91 -19.77
N HIS A 21 -20.62 0.46 -20.10
CA HIS A 21 -19.67 1.31 -20.84
C HIS A 21 -20.14 1.60 -22.28
N ARG A 22 -20.93 0.70 -22.89
CA ARG A 22 -21.53 0.93 -24.22
C ARG A 22 -22.83 1.75 -24.14
N ALA A 23 -23.53 1.72 -23.01
CA ALA A 23 -24.74 2.53 -22.78
C ALA A 23 -24.39 4.02 -22.54
N MET A 24 -23.25 4.31 -21.89
CA MET A 24 -22.80 5.67 -21.61
C MET A 24 -22.51 6.50 -22.87
N ILE A 25 -21.98 5.90 -23.94
CA ILE A 25 -21.73 6.62 -25.20
C ILE A 25 -23.06 6.97 -25.93
N TYR A 26 -24.13 6.21 -25.68
CA TYR A 26 -25.42 6.38 -26.39
C TYR A 26 -26.24 7.57 -25.87
N TYR A 27 -26.07 7.97 -24.61
CA TYR A 27 -26.87 9.04 -24.00
C TYR A 27 -26.34 10.47 -24.25
N ASP A 28 -25.09 10.61 -24.70
CA ASP A 28 -24.44 11.93 -24.84
C ASP A 28 -24.86 12.70 -26.11
N HIS A 29 -25.34 12.01 -27.16
CA HIS A 29 -25.75 12.67 -28.42
C HIS A 29 -27.17 13.28 -28.37
N ILE A 30 -28.04 12.85 -27.44
CA ILE A 30 -29.49 13.15 -27.50
C ILE A 30 -29.96 14.17 -26.44
N LYS A 31 -29.21 14.44 -25.35
CA LYS A 31 -29.62 15.41 -24.31
C LYS A 31 -28.43 16.17 -23.77
N GLY A 32 -28.26 17.39 -24.26
CA GLY A 32 -27.12 18.26 -23.96
C GLY A 32 -26.88 18.56 -22.48
N LEU A 33 -25.58 18.76 -22.20
CA LEU A 33 -24.99 19.71 -21.24
C LEU A 33 -25.24 19.49 -19.75
N LYS A 34 -25.31 18.23 -19.27
CA LYS A 34 -25.18 17.96 -17.83
C LYS A 34 -24.12 16.92 -17.44
N TRP A 35 -23.50 16.28 -18.42
CA TRP A 35 -22.48 15.25 -18.20
C TRP A 35 -21.16 15.80 -17.68
N GLN A 36 -20.71 16.97 -18.15
CA GLN A 36 -19.47 17.56 -17.62
C GLN A 36 -19.59 17.91 -16.13
N GLN A 37 -20.73 18.46 -15.71
CA GLN A 37 -20.97 18.75 -14.30
C GLN A 37 -21.09 17.48 -13.47
N PHE A 38 -21.78 16.45 -13.99
CA PHE A 38 -21.86 15.15 -13.33
C PHE A 38 -20.50 14.46 -13.22
N LEU A 39 -19.65 14.55 -14.25
CA LEU A 39 -18.31 13.99 -14.25
C LEU A 39 -17.40 14.71 -13.25
N ILE A 40 -17.49 16.04 -13.16
CA ILE A 40 -16.77 16.84 -12.17
C ILE A 40 -17.26 16.53 -10.76
N ASP A 41 -18.57 16.44 -10.55
CA ASP A 41 -19.14 16.09 -9.25
C ASP A 41 -18.78 14.64 -8.85
N TRP A 42 -18.76 13.71 -9.81
CA TRP A 42 -18.35 12.32 -9.62
C TRP A 42 -16.84 12.19 -9.36
N LEU A 43 -16.00 12.93 -10.08
CA LEU A 43 -14.56 13.02 -9.82
C LEU A 43 -14.28 13.64 -8.46
N SER A 44 -15.00 14.70 -8.08
CA SER A 44 -14.92 15.32 -6.76
C SER A 44 -15.36 14.37 -5.64
N LEU A 45 -16.36 13.52 -5.88
CA LEU A 45 -16.80 12.47 -4.95
C LEU A 45 -15.77 11.34 -4.79
N ILE A 46 -14.97 11.07 -5.83
CA ILE A 46 -13.89 10.08 -5.80
C ILE A 46 -12.63 10.65 -5.12
N GLU A 47 -12.31 11.92 -5.37
CA GLU A 47 -11.23 12.63 -4.66
C GLU A 47 -11.54 12.76 -3.15
N ASP A 48 -12.81 12.92 -2.76
CA ASP A 48 -13.24 12.86 -1.35
C ASP A 48 -13.19 11.43 -0.74
N GLU A 49 -13.14 10.39 -1.58
CA GLU A 49 -12.97 9.00 -1.13
C GLU A 49 -11.55 8.73 -0.62
N GLU A 50 -10.60 9.61 -0.93
CA GLU A 50 -9.25 9.70 -0.35
C GLU A 50 -9.29 10.06 1.15
N ALA A 51 -10.45 10.54 1.63
CA ALA A 51 -10.78 10.71 3.04
C ALA A 51 -11.73 9.62 3.56
N ARG A 52 -11.72 8.40 2.99
CA ARG A 52 -12.19 7.23 3.75
C ARG A 52 -11.30 7.08 4.98
N THR A 53 -11.74 7.68 6.07
CA THR A 53 -11.23 7.48 7.43
C THR A 53 -11.48 6.02 7.82
N GLY A 54 -10.67 5.11 7.28
CA GLY A 54 -10.41 3.84 7.93
C GLY A 54 -9.89 4.09 9.34
N ARG A 55 -9.87 3.04 10.16
CA ARG A 55 -9.34 3.10 11.53
C ARG A 55 -8.05 3.91 11.56
N PRO A 56 -7.94 4.96 12.39
CA PRO A 56 -6.71 5.75 12.46
C PRO A 56 -5.52 4.82 12.75
N PRO A 57 -4.35 4.98 12.09
CA PRO A 57 -3.20 4.08 12.24
C PRO A 57 -2.52 4.16 13.61
N THR A 58 -3.11 4.87 14.56
CA THR A 58 -2.56 5.11 15.90
C THR A 58 -2.52 3.85 16.78
N ALA A 59 -2.97 2.69 16.28
CA ALA A 59 -3.01 1.43 17.03
C ALA A 59 -1.79 0.50 16.86
N VAL A 60 -0.69 0.93 16.22
CA VAL A 60 0.43 0.02 15.84
C VAL A 60 1.74 0.24 16.60
N THR A 61 1.72 0.83 17.80
CA THR A 61 2.96 1.22 18.50
C THR A 61 3.90 0.05 18.81
N ARG A 62 3.42 -1.04 19.42
CA ARG A 62 4.31 -2.12 19.89
C ARG A 62 4.99 -2.88 18.76
N ARG A 63 4.27 -3.15 17.67
CA ARG A 63 4.84 -3.87 16.51
C ARG A 63 5.79 -2.97 15.74
N ASN A 64 5.45 -1.69 15.55
CA ASN A 64 6.33 -0.74 14.88
C ASN A 64 7.63 -0.54 15.66
N GLN A 65 7.54 -0.43 16.98
CA GLN A 65 8.71 -0.32 17.85
C GLN A 65 9.60 -1.57 17.75
N ALA A 66 9.01 -2.78 17.75
CA ALA A 66 9.77 -4.01 17.57
C ALA A 66 10.47 -4.09 16.20
N VAL A 67 9.79 -3.66 15.11
CA VAL A 67 10.43 -3.53 13.79
C VAL A 67 11.61 -2.57 13.85
N GLU A 68 11.44 -1.42 14.50
CA GLU A 68 12.50 -0.43 14.63
C GLU A 68 13.70 -0.98 15.40
N GLU A 69 13.48 -1.64 16.54
CA GLU A 69 14.52 -2.25 17.36
C GLU A 69 15.33 -3.28 16.58
N LEU A 70 14.67 -4.19 15.85
CA LEU A 70 15.35 -5.21 15.02
C LEU A 70 16.17 -4.58 13.88
N ILE A 71 15.66 -3.53 13.24
CA ILE A 71 16.40 -2.79 12.22
C ILE A 71 17.57 -2.01 12.82
N GLN A 72 17.47 -1.55 14.08
CA GLN A 72 18.57 -0.89 14.78
C GLN A 72 19.70 -1.86 15.13
N GLU A 73 19.36 -3.08 15.55
CA GLU A 73 20.31 -4.15 15.82
C GLU A 73 21.02 -4.62 14.54
N ASN A 74 20.27 -4.87 13.47
CA ASN A 74 20.84 -5.26 12.18
C ASN A 74 20.26 -4.43 11.03
N ARG A 75 21.03 -3.42 10.58
CA ARG A 75 20.67 -2.53 9.47
C ARG A 75 20.48 -3.23 8.12
N ARG A 76 20.87 -4.51 7.99
CA ARG A 76 20.77 -5.30 6.76
C ARG A 76 19.71 -6.40 6.83
N ILE A 77 18.89 -6.42 7.88
CA ILE A 77 17.82 -7.41 8.04
C ILE A 77 16.82 -7.35 6.88
N THR A 78 16.37 -8.51 6.42
CA THR A 78 15.45 -8.66 5.30
C THR A 78 14.01 -8.90 5.75
N TYR A 79 13.05 -8.71 4.85
CA TYR A 79 11.64 -9.00 5.15
C TYR A 79 11.43 -10.47 5.52
N VAL A 80 12.13 -11.40 4.84
CA VAL A 80 12.02 -12.84 5.12
C VAL A 80 12.43 -13.20 6.54
N GLU A 81 13.34 -12.43 7.14
CA GLU A 81 13.76 -12.62 8.53
C GLU A 81 12.77 -11.96 9.51
N LEU A 82 12.27 -10.76 9.18
CA LEU A 82 11.33 -10.01 10.02
C LEU A 82 9.90 -10.60 10.07
N GLU A 83 9.43 -11.17 8.95
CA GLU A 83 8.08 -11.73 8.82
C GLU A 83 7.76 -12.82 9.86
N PRO A 84 8.58 -13.89 10.02
CA PRO A 84 8.32 -14.92 11.02
C PRO A 84 8.52 -14.40 12.45
N GLU A 85 9.42 -13.45 12.67
CA GLU A 85 9.72 -12.91 14.00
C GLU A 85 8.57 -12.08 14.58
N LEU A 86 7.89 -11.30 13.73
CA LEU A 86 6.81 -10.40 14.16
C LEU A 86 5.42 -10.88 13.73
N CYS A 87 5.35 -11.96 12.94
CA CYS A 87 4.13 -12.47 12.31
C CYS A 87 3.39 -11.38 11.50
N ILE A 88 4.14 -10.54 10.79
CA ILE A 88 3.63 -9.47 9.93
C ILE A 88 4.02 -9.83 8.51
N GLY A 89 3.07 -9.88 7.57
CA GLY A 89 3.40 -10.15 6.17
C GLY A 89 4.05 -8.95 5.46
N SER A 90 4.72 -9.22 4.33
CA SER A 90 5.43 -8.24 3.49
C SER A 90 4.72 -6.91 3.28
N PRO A 91 3.41 -6.84 2.96
CA PRO A 91 2.72 -5.55 2.77
C PRO A 91 2.68 -4.71 4.05
N GLY A 92 2.41 -5.36 5.19
CA GLY A 92 2.42 -4.70 6.50
C GLY A 92 3.82 -4.23 6.88
N MET A 93 4.84 -5.04 6.59
CA MET A 93 6.24 -4.66 6.80
C MET A 93 6.62 -3.43 5.97
N GLN A 94 6.20 -3.39 4.71
CA GLN A 94 6.42 -2.26 3.82
C GLN A 94 5.77 -0.98 4.36
N THR A 95 4.49 -1.03 4.74
CA THR A 95 3.78 0.11 5.35
C THR A 95 4.49 0.58 6.63
N ILE A 96 4.92 -0.34 7.49
CA ILE A 96 5.60 0.04 8.73
C ILE A 96 6.93 0.74 8.45
N ILE A 97 7.76 0.15 7.59
CA ILE A 97 9.09 0.69 7.30
C ILE A 97 9.00 2.02 6.55
N GLN A 98 8.12 2.13 5.55
CA GLN A 98 8.03 3.30 4.67
C GLN A 98 7.18 4.42 5.28
N ASP A 99 5.99 4.10 5.79
CA ASP A 99 5.00 5.11 6.19
C ASP A 99 5.13 5.46 7.68
N HIS A 100 5.39 4.47 8.54
CA HIS A 100 5.47 4.70 9.99
C HIS A 100 6.88 5.07 10.47
N LEU A 101 7.91 4.39 9.97
CA LEU A 101 9.31 4.64 10.35
C LEU A 101 10.04 5.58 9.40
N SER A 102 9.46 5.89 8.23
CA SER A 102 10.08 6.75 7.20
C SER A 102 11.48 6.26 6.75
N LEU A 103 11.71 4.96 6.81
CA LEU A 103 12.97 4.33 6.43
C LEU A 103 12.96 3.94 4.94
N ARG A 104 14.15 3.99 4.34
CA ARG A 104 14.37 3.60 2.93
C ARG A 104 15.55 2.65 2.83
N ASN A 105 15.45 1.70 1.90
CA ASN A 105 16.59 0.84 1.59
C ASN A 105 17.74 1.68 1.00
N ARG A 106 18.95 1.49 1.52
CA ARG A 106 20.17 2.14 1.05
C ARG A 106 21.21 1.08 0.76
N TRP A 107 21.80 1.15 -0.43
CA TRP A 107 22.86 0.23 -0.80
C TRP A 107 24.14 0.59 -0.07
N SER A 108 24.88 -0.44 0.36
CA SER A 108 26.18 -0.25 0.99
C SER A 108 27.18 0.28 -0.03
N LYS A 109 28.10 1.15 0.41
CA LYS A 109 29.22 1.58 -0.44
C LYS A 109 30.28 0.47 -0.48
N TRP A 110 30.91 0.30 -1.64
CA TRP A 110 32.05 -0.60 -1.77
C TRP A 110 33.28 -0.01 -1.07
N VAL A 111 34.01 -0.84 -0.32
CA VAL A 111 35.21 -0.46 0.40
C VAL A 111 36.38 -1.29 -0.16
N PRO A 112 37.47 -0.66 -0.65
CA PRO A 112 38.55 -1.39 -1.33
C PRO A 112 39.34 -2.35 -0.45
N HIS A 113 39.45 -2.04 0.84
CA HIS A 113 40.25 -2.83 1.77
C HIS A 113 39.68 -2.75 3.18
N GLU A 114 39.76 -3.86 3.90
CA GLU A 114 39.43 -3.92 5.33
C GLU A 114 40.67 -3.50 6.12
N LEU A 115 40.58 -2.35 6.77
CA LEU A 115 41.72 -1.76 7.48
C LEU A 115 41.87 -2.35 8.88
N THR A 116 43.11 -2.59 9.30
CA THR A 116 43.43 -2.87 10.70
C THR A 116 43.28 -1.62 11.56
N ASP A 117 43.17 -1.79 12.87
CA ASP A 117 42.99 -0.66 13.78
C ASP A 117 44.21 0.27 13.76
N GLU A 118 45.44 -0.26 13.68
CA GLU A 118 46.64 0.58 13.54
C GLU A 118 46.65 1.38 12.21
N GLN A 119 46.08 0.82 11.14
CA GLN A 119 45.94 1.53 9.87
C GLN A 119 44.89 2.65 9.93
N LYS A 120 43.86 2.51 10.76
CA LYS A 120 42.85 3.54 11.00
C LYS A 120 43.45 4.68 11.82
N ASP A 121 44.17 4.36 12.89
CA ASP A 121 44.77 5.36 13.80
C ASP A 121 45.73 6.29 13.03
N ARG A 122 46.63 5.73 12.22
CA ARG A 122 47.54 6.53 11.37
C ARG A 122 46.87 7.43 10.33
N ARG A 123 45.58 7.25 10.05
CA ARG A 123 44.82 8.11 9.11
C ARG A 123 44.07 9.23 9.84
N VAL A 124 43.84 9.07 11.14
CA VAL A 124 43.14 10.05 11.97
C VAL A 124 44.13 11.01 12.61
N ASP A 125 45.35 10.54 12.95
CA ASP A 125 46.50 11.36 13.33
C ASP A 125 46.97 12.29 12.20
#